data_AF-K1ZPR4-F1
#
_entry.id   AF-K1ZPR4-F1
#
_cell.length_a   1.000
_cell.length_b   1.000
_cell.length_c   1.000
_cell.angle_alpha   90.00
_cell.angle_beta   90.00
_cell.angle_gamma   90.00
#
_symmetry.space_group_name_H-M   'P 1'
#
loop_
_entity.id
_entity.type
_entity.pdbx_description
1 polymer ?
#
loop_
_entity_poly.entity_id
_entity_poly.type
_entity_poly.pdbx_seq_one_letter_code
_entity_poly.pdbx_strand_id
1 'polypeptide(L)'
;MKTLYLAGINETIDTAHKMGITTLNEPDRYGLSLVLGGGEVKLLDHVAAISVFANEGRKKEKTPILKVEDGKGNILEEYKDGEGEQVIDTQVARQISSIMSDRNARSMVFGSA
;
A
#
# COMPACT_ATOMS: atom_id res chain seq x y z
N MET A 1 -21.66 4.83 -2.18
CA MET A 1 -20.30 4.39 -2.56
C MET A 1 -20.36 3.56 -3.83
N LYS A 2 -20.49 4.23 -4.99
CA LYS A 2 -20.68 3.55 -6.28
C LYS A 2 -19.40 2.82 -6.74
N THR A 3 -18.23 3.35 -6.38
CA THR A 3 -16.91 2.81 -6.75
C THR A 3 -16.66 1.42 -6.16
N LEU A 4 -16.76 1.25 -4.83
CA LEU A 4 -16.57 -0.06 -4.18
C LEU A 4 -17.59 -1.10 -4.66
N TYR A 5 -18.84 -0.68 -4.87
CA TYR A 5 -19.86 -1.56 -5.40
C TYR A 5 -19.52 -2.08 -6.81
N LEU A 6 -18.93 -1.23 -7.66
CA LEU A 6 -18.49 -1.62 -9.00
C LEU A 6 -17.18 -2.41 -8.99
N ALA A 7 -16.25 -2.10 -8.09
CA ALA A 7 -14.96 -2.78 -7.97
C ALA A 7 -15.05 -4.15 -7.30
N GLY A 8 -16.04 -4.34 -6.41
CA GLY A 8 -16.21 -5.55 -5.61
C GLY A 8 -15.41 -5.49 -4.29
N ILE A 9 -16.02 -5.95 -3.20
CA ILE A 9 -15.43 -5.89 -1.85
C ILE A 9 -14.22 -6.82 -1.76
N ASN A 10 -14.36 -8.05 -2.24
CA ASN A 10 -13.30 -9.05 -2.16
C ASN A 10 -12.10 -8.65 -3.02
N GLU A 11 -12.34 -8.17 -4.24
CA GLU A 11 -11.31 -7.71 -5.18
C GLU A 11 -10.55 -6.50 -4.63
N THR A 12 -11.27 -5.61 -3.92
CA THR A 12 -10.66 -4.47 -3.24
C THR A 12 -9.77 -4.91 -2.07
N ILE A 13 -10.23 -5.88 -1.27
CA ILE A 13 -9.45 -6.46 -0.16
C ILE A 13 -8.23 -7.21 -0.69
N ASP A 14 -8.38 -8.00 -1.75
CA ASP A 14 -7.28 -8.71 -2.42
C ASP A 14 -6.23 -7.72 -2.92
N THR A 15 -6.68 -6.59 -3.49
CA THR A 15 -5.77 -5.51 -3.91
C THR A 15 -5.02 -4.92 -2.72
N ALA A 16 -5.71 -4.66 -1.60
CA ALA A 16 -5.08 -4.18 -0.37
C ALA A 16 -4.04 -5.18 0.18
N HIS A 17 -4.36 -6.48 0.15
CA HIS A 17 -3.43 -7.55 0.55
C HIS A 17 -2.20 -7.60 -0.36
N LYS A 18 -2.38 -7.51 -1.68
CA LYS A 18 -1.26 -7.41 -2.63
C LYS A 18 -0.39 -6.19 -2.35
N MET A 19 -0.95 -5.08 -1.92
CA MET A 19 -0.18 -3.89 -1.53
C MET A 19 0.55 -4.04 -0.17
N GLY A 20 0.31 -5.11 0.59
CA GLY A 20 1.01 -5.41 1.85
C GLY A 20 0.20 -5.17 3.12
N ILE A 21 -1.12 -4.94 3.02
CA ILE A 21 -2.03 -4.97 4.17
C ILE A 21 -2.20 -6.42 4.64
N THR A 22 -1.96 -6.69 5.93
CA THR A 22 -2.08 -8.04 6.52
C THR A 22 -3.34 -8.25 7.36
N THR A 23 -4.13 -7.17 7.53
CA THR A 23 -5.45 -7.18 8.20
C THR A 23 -6.55 -7.32 7.14
N LEU A 24 -7.79 -6.90 7.44
CA LEU A 24 -8.94 -7.01 6.51
C LEU A 24 -9.36 -8.45 6.18
N ASN A 25 -9.23 -9.38 7.14
CA ASN A 25 -9.44 -10.81 6.92
C ASN A 25 -10.90 -11.27 7.07
N GLU A 26 -11.82 -10.37 7.42
CA GLU A 26 -13.24 -10.66 7.64
C GLU A 26 -14.12 -9.83 6.68
N PRO A 27 -14.10 -10.12 5.36
CA PRO A 27 -14.74 -9.30 4.32
C PRO A 27 -16.22 -9.01 4.58
N ASP A 28 -16.94 -10.00 5.13
CA ASP A 28 -18.37 -9.90 5.47
C ASP A 28 -18.68 -8.81 6.52
N ARG A 29 -17.67 -8.37 7.30
CA ARG A 29 -17.85 -7.36 8.35
C ARG A 29 -17.68 -5.93 7.87
N TYR A 30 -17.02 -5.68 6.74
CA TYR A 30 -16.65 -4.31 6.34
C TYR A 30 -17.72 -3.61 5.51
N GLY A 31 -18.49 -4.34 4.69
CA GLY A 31 -19.53 -3.78 3.85
C GLY A 31 -19.08 -2.56 3.03
N LEU A 32 -20.01 -1.65 2.73
CA LEU A 32 -19.70 -0.43 1.97
C LEU A 32 -19.01 0.67 2.80
N SER A 33 -18.84 0.51 4.12
CA SER A 33 -18.13 1.48 4.95
C SER A 33 -16.61 1.35 4.86
N LEU A 34 -16.10 0.26 4.28
CA LEU A 34 -14.66 0.03 4.05
C LEU A 34 -13.98 1.22 3.36
N VAL A 35 -14.62 1.80 2.36
CA VAL A 35 -14.14 2.95 1.57
C VAL A 35 -14.07 4.26 2.36
N LEU A 36 -14.64 4.33 3.56
CA LEU A 36 -14.49 5.44 4.49
C LEU A 36 -13.49 5.14 5.61
N GLY A 37 -12.75 4.03 5.52
CA GLY A 37 -11.80 3.62 6.56
C GLY A 37 -12.42 2.81 7.70
N GLY A 38 -13.57 2.15 7.46
CA GLY A 38 -14.22 1.29 8.45
C GLY A 38 -13.50 -0.03 8.78
N GLY A 39 -12.35 -0.30 8.15
CA GLY A 39 -11.50 -1.47 8.39
C GLY A 39 -10.18 -1.09 9.05
N GLU A 40 -9.84 -1.76 10.14
CA GLU A 40 -8.62 -1.51 10.89
C GLU A 40 -7.38 -2.07 10.18
N VAL A 41 -6.28 -1.31 10.21
CA VAL A 41 -4.99 -1.68 9.60
C VAL A 41 -3.84 -1.36 10.54
N LYS A 42 -2.73 -2.09 10.41
CA LYS A 42 -1.49 -1.78 11.11
C LYS A 42 -0.82 -0.59 10.41
N LEU A 43 -0.28 0.36 11.19
CA LEU A 43 0.40 1.54 10.64
C LEU A 43 1.56 1.17 9.70
N LEU A 44 2.38 0.17 10.08
CA LEU A 44 3.49 -0.30 9.26
C LEU A 44 3.03 -0.89 7.92
N ASP A 45 1.87 -1.57 7.90
CA ASP A 45 1.28 -2.06 6.67
C ASP A 45 0.80 -0.89 5.80
N HIS A 46 0.15 0.09 6.42
CA HIS A 46 -0.40 1.24 5.71
C HIS A 46 0.69 2.09 5.04
N VAL A 47 1.78 2.40 5.75
CA VAL A 47 2.91 3.16 5.19
C VAL A 47 3.60 2.36 4.08
N ALA A 48 3.81 1.05 4.27
CA ALA A 48 4.37 0.20 3.23
C ALA A 48 3.47 0.14 1.99
N ALA A 49 2.15 0.01 2.15
CA ALA A 49 1.20 0.00 1.06
C ALA A 49 1.18 1.33 0.27
N ILE A 50 1.27 2.48 0.95
CA ILE A 50 1.38 3.78 0.26
C ILE A 50 2.66 3.87 -0.56
N SER A 51 3.76 3.27 -0.10
CA SER A 51 5.04 3.29 -0.82
C SER A 51 4.97 2.63 -2.21
N VAL A 52 3.99 1.74 -2.45
CA VAL A 52 3.74 1.11 -3.76
C VAL A 52 3.55 2.17 -4.85
N PHE A 53 2.86 3.27 -4.56
CA PHE A 53 2.63 4.34 -5.54
C PHE A 53 3.92 5.10 -5.90
N ALA A 54 4.80 5.30 -4.92
CA ALA A 54 6.11 5.90 -5.13
C ALA A 54 7.05 4.97 -5.89
N ASN A 55 6.90 3.66 -5.71
CA ASN A 55 7.69 2.61 -6.36
C ASN A 55 7.08 2.13 -7.68
N GLU A 56 6.38 2.99 -8.42
CA GLU A 56 5.83 2.69 -9.75
C GLU A 56 4.91 1.45 -9.79
N GLY A 57 4.19 1.19 -8.69
CA GLY A 57 3.28 0.07 -8.55
C GLY A 57 3.91 -1.20 -7.99
N ARG A 58 5.17 -1.13 -7.51
CA ARG A 58 5.89 -2.27 -6.95
C ARG A 58 5.86 -2.31 -5.43
N LYS A 59 5.45 -3.44 -4.87
CA LYS A 59 5.53 -3.75 -3.45
C LYS A 59 6.94 -4.23 -3.12
N LYS A 60 7.59 -3.57 -2.17
CA LYS A 60 8.84 -4.05 -1.56
C LYS A 60 8.56 -4.57 -0.16
N GLU A 61 9.30 -5.59 0.25
CA GLU A 61 9.19 -6.13 1.61
C GLU A 61 9.73 -5.12 2.62
N LYS A 62 8.96 -4.87 3.68
CA LYS A 62 9.38 -3.99 4.77
C LYS A 62 10.34 -4.77 5.68
N THR A 63 11.58 -4.30 5.81
CA THR A 63 12.55 -4.89 6.74
C THR A 63 13.05 -3.85 7.74
N PRO A 64 13.14 -4.17 9.04
CA PRO A 64 13.83 -3.35 10.02
C PRO A 64 15.34 -3.67 10.10
N ILE A 65 15.78 -4.80 9.55
CA ILE A 65 17.15 -5.32 9.69
C ILE A 65 17.77 -5.42 8.30
N LEU A 66 18.91 -4.75 8.11
CA LEU A 66 19.64 -4.75 6.84
C LEU A 66 20.76 -5.80 6.82
N LYS A 67 21.35 -6.10 7.98
CA LYS A 67 22.49 -7.02 8.08
C LYS A 67 22.62 -7.55 9.49
N VAL A 68 22.98 -8.81 9.61
CA VAL A 68 23.31 -9.48 10.87
C VAL A 68 24.72 -10.04 10.73
N GLU A 69 25.61 -9.69 11.65
CA GLU A 69 26.98 -10.17 11.71
C GLU A 69 27.26 -10.83 13.07
N ASP A 70 28.17 -11.81 13.08
CA ASP A 70 28.69 -12.37 14.32
C ASP A 70 29.80 -11.48 14.94
N GLY A 71 30.27 -11.83 16.14
CA GLY A 71 31.33 -11.08 16.83
C GLY A 71 32.71 -11.12 16.15
N LYS A 72 32.87 -11.90 15.08
CA LYS A 72 34.08 -11.96 14.24
C LYS A 72 33.90 -11.22 12.91
N GLY A 73 32.75 -10.60 12.67
CA GLY A 73 32.42 -9.87 11.45
C GLY A 73 31.94 -10.76 10.29
N ASN A 74 31.59 -12.02 10.54
CA ASN A 74 31.01 -12.87 9.50
C ASN A 74 29.53 -12.51 9.31
N ILE A 75 29.12 -12.33 8.05
CA ILE A 75 27.74 -12.02 7.68
C ILE A 75 26.89 -13.29 7.84
N LEU A 76 25.89 -13.23 8.71
CA LEU A 76 24.90 -14.31 8.91
C LEU A 76 23.66 -14.10 8.05
N GLU A 77 23.24 -12.85 7.91
CA GLU A 77 22.09 -12.44 7.10
C GLU A 77 22.33 -11.05 6.53
N GLU A 78 21.87 -10.82 5.30
CA GLU A 78 21.94 -9.51 4.66
C GLU A 78 20.70 -9.31 3.79
N TYR A 79 20.01 -8.20 4.03
CA TYR A 79 18.88 -7.78 3.22
C TYR A 79 19.35 -7.47 1.80
N LYS A 80 18.69 -8.09 0.83
CA LYS A 80 18.92 -7.82 -0.58
C LYS A 80 17.77 -6.98 -1.09
N ASP A 81 18.06 -5.74 -1.47
CA ASP A 81 17.07 -4.88 -2.10
C ASP A 81 16.74 -5.44 -3.49
N GLY A 82 15.59 -6.11 -3.57
CA GLY A 82 15.09 -6.67 -4.81
C GLY A 82 14.29 -5.66 -5.63
N GLU A 83 13.94 -6.08 -6.83
CA GLU A 83 13.07 -5.31 -7.72
C GLU A 83 11.64 -5.14 -7.20
N GLY A 84 11.24 -5.92 -6.18
CA GLY A 84 9.88 -5.94 -5.66
C GLY A 84 8.90 -6.69 -6.56
N GLU A 85 7.65 -6.76 -6.13
CA GLU A 85 6.55 -7.42 -6.84
C GLU A 85 5.65 -6.36 -7.48
N GLN A 86 5.37 -6.48 -8.79
CA GLN A 86 4.43 -5.56 -9.46
C GLN A 86 2.99 -5.89 -9.06
N VAL A 87 2.36 -5.01 -8.28
CA VAL A 87 1.03 -5.25 -7.70
C VAL A 87 -0.04 -4.30 -8.22
N ILE A 88 0.38 -3.13 -8.73
CA ILE A 88 -0.47 -2.15 -9.40
C ILE A 88 0.20 -1.80 -10.73
N ASP A 89 -0.56 -1.57 -11.80
CA ASP A 89 0.02 -1.12 -13.07
C ASP A 89 0.77 0.22 -12.90
N THR A 90 1.92 0.36 -13.55
CA THR A 90 2.78 1.55 -13.42
C THR A 90 2.06 2.85 -13.81
N GLN A 91 1.21 2.83 -14.84
CA GLN A 91 0.45 4.01 -15.24
C GLN A 91 -0.58 4.37 -14.17
N VAL A 92 -1.25 3.38 -13.57
CA VAL A 92 -2.21 3.58 -12.48
C VAL A 92 -1.52 4.17 -11.24
N ALA A 93 -0.35 3.62 -10.87
CA ALA A 93 0.44 4.14 -9.75
C ALA A 93 0.85 5.60 -9.97
N ARG A 94 1.34 5.94 -11.18
CA ARG A 94 1.71 7.31 -11.54
C ARG A 94 0.50 8.26 -11.57
N GLN A 95 -0.66 7.82 -12.03
CA GLN A 95 -1.89 8.60 -11.99
C GLN A 95 -2.30 8.93 -10.56
N ILE A 96 -2.29 7.94 -9.66
CA ILE A 96 -2.60 8.16 -8.24
C ILE A 96 -1.60 9.14 -7.62
N SER A 97 -0.30 8.94 -7.84
CA SER A 97 0.75 9.85 -7.37
C SER A 97 0.54 11.28 -7.89
N SER A 98 0.19 11.44 -9.17
CA SER A 98 -0.14 12.73 -9.78
C SER A 98 -1.33 13.40 -9.09
N ILE A 99 -2.42 12.67 -8.83
CA ILE A 99 -3.60 13.17 -8.11
C ILE A 99 -3.24 13.59 -6.68
N MET A 100 -2.41 12.80 -5.99
CA MET A 100 -2.00 13.09 -4.63
C MET A 100 -1.11 14.35 -4.52
N SER A 101 -0.28 14.60 -5.53
CA SER A 101 0.61 15.77 -5.60
C SER A 101 -0.06 17.02 -6.18
N ASP A 102 -1.13 16.87 -6.97
CA ASP A 102 -1.82 17.99 -7.61
C ASP A 102 -2.78 18.68 -6.63
N ARG A 103 -2.45 19.93 -6.31
CA ARG A 103 -3.26 20.79 -5.43
C ARG A 103 -4.66 21.02 -5.99
N ASN A 104 -4.81 21.23 -7.30
CA ASN A 104 -6.08 21.51 -7.94
C ASN A 104 -6.99 20.27 -7.89
N ALA A 105 -6.43 19.09 -8.17
CA ALA A 105 -7.15 17.82 -8.05
C ALA A 105 -7.71 17.58 -6.65
N ARG A 106 -7.04 18.10 -5.62
CA ARG A 106 -7.40 17.95 -4.20
C ARG A 106 -8.23 19.11 -3.63
N SER A 107 -8.40 20.19 -4.39
CA SER A 107 -9.00 21.45 -3.92
C SER A 107 -10.45 21.30 -3.47
N MET A 108 -11.22 20.39 -4.06
CA MET A 108 -12.62 20.15 -3.69
C MET A 108 -12.79 19.72 -2.22
N VAL A 109 -11.79 19.03 -1.64
CA VAL A 109 -11.82 18.54 -0.27
C VAL A 109 -10.96 19.40 0.66
N PHE A 110 -9.80 19.86 0.18
CA PHE A 110 -8.79 20.51 1.02
C PHE A 110 -8.62 22.02 0.78
N GLY A 111 -9.33 22.59 -0.20
CA GLY A 111 -9.17 23.97 -0.63
C GLY A 111 -7.95 24.21 -1.53
N SER A 112 -7.95 25.34 -2.24
CA SER A 112 -6.82 25.85 -3.02
C SER A 112 -6.23 27.05 -2.29
N ALA A 113 -5.35 26.82 -1.31
CA ALA A 113 -4.58 27.90 -0.70
C ALA A 113 -3.59 28.50 -1.72
#